data_AF-A0A800HAX5-F1
#
_entry.id   AF-A0A800HAX5-F1
#
_cell.length_a   1.000
_cell.length_b   1.000
_cell.length_c   1.000
_cell.angle_alpha   90.00
_cell.angle_beta   90.00
_cell.angle_gamma   90.00
#
_symmetry.space_group_name_H-M   'P 1'
#
loop_
_entity.id
_entity.type
_entity.pdbx_description
1 polymer ?
#
loop_
_entity_poly.entity_id
_entity_poly.type
_entity_poly.pdbx_seq_one_letter_code
_entity_poly.pdbx_strand_id
1 'polypeptide(L)' 'MAEFRINSDFTPQGDQPQAIDVLVKGVNHGDEYQTLLGVTGSGKTFTMANVIQAVQKPTLIMSHNKTLAAQL' A
#
# COMPACT_ATOMS: atom_id res chain seq x y z
N MET A 1 5.10 -20.09 -1.92
CA MET A 1 4.06 -19.16 -1.42
C MET A 1 3.29 -18.64 -2.62
N ALA A 2 2.00 -18.34 -2.47
CA ALA A 2 1.23 -17.73 -3.55
C ALA A 2 1.69 -16.28 -3.75
N GLU A 3 1.77 -15.83 -5.01
CA GLU A 3 2.06 -14.43 -5.34
C GLU A 3 0.85 -13.56 -4.99
N PHE A 4 1.09 -12.40 -4.39
CA PHE A 4 0.08 -11.36 -4.28
C PHE A 4 -0.21 -10.80 -5.67
N ARG A 5 -1.49 -10.81 -6.08
CA ARG A 5 -1.98 -10.22 -7.32
C ARG A 5 -3.24 -9.43 -7.03
N ILE A 6 -3.21 -8.14 -7.33
CA ILE A 6 -4.33 -7.22 -7.22
C ILE A 6 -5.27 -7.50 -8.39
N ASN A 7 -6.54 -7.64 -8.06
CA ASN A 7 -7.61 -7.67 -9.03
C ASN A 7 -8.40 -6.35 -8.90
N SER A 8 -8.29 -5.48 -9.89
CA SER A 8 -8.88 -4.15 -9.90
C SER A 8 -9.04 -3.67 -11.34
N ASP A 9 -10.16 -3.02 -11.64
CA ASP A 9 -10.38 -2.33 -12.93
C ASP A 9 -9.65 -0.98 -12.99
N PHE A 10 -9.13 -0.50 -11.85
CA PHE A 10 -8.39 0.75 -11.73
C PHE A 10 -6.89 0.52 -11.83
N THR A 11 -6.19 1.44 -12.50
CA THR A 11 -4.73 1.58 -12.45
C THR A 11 -4.33 2.74 -11.52
N PRO A 12 -3.12 2.74 -10.96
CA PRO A 12 -2.64 3.89 -10.18
C PRO A 12 -2.69 5.19 -11.00
N GLN A 13 -3.19 6.27 -10.38
CA GLN A 13 -3.37 7.57 -11.03
C GLN A 13 -2.88 8.72 -10.13
N GLY A 14 -2.67 9.90 -10.73
CA GLY A 14 -2.17 11.08 -10.01
C GLY A 14 -0.81 10.81 -9.39
N ASP A 15 -0.66 11.12 -8.10
CA ASP A 15 0.60 10.94 -7.35
C ASP A 15 0.82 9.49 -6.86
N GLN A 16 -0.17 8.59 -7.04
CA GLN A 16 -0.06 7.22 -6.56
C GLN A 16 1.15 6.45 -7.14
N PRO A 17 1.46 6.49 -8.46
CA PRO A 17 2.60 5.76 -9.01
C PRO A 17 3.93 6.16 -8.35
N GLN A 18 4.13 7.46 -8.11
CA GLN A 18 5.33 7.96 -7.44
C GLN A 18 5.39 7.52 -5.98
N ALA A 19 4.28 7.62 -5.25
CA ALA A 19 4.20 7.19 -3.85
C ALA A 19 4.49 5.68 -3.71
N ILE A 20 3.96 4.86 -4.63
CA ILE A 20 4.23 3.41 -4.68
C ILE A 20 5.72 3.16 -4.90
N ASP A 21 6.33 3.79 -5.91
CA ASP A 21 7.75 3.60 -6.23
C ASP A 21 8.67 3.95 -5.05
N VAL A 22 8.41 5.08 -4.38
CA VAL A 22 9.20 5.51 -3.21
C VAL A 22 9.09 4.50 -2.06
N LEU A 23 7.87 4.06 -1.73
CA LEU A 23 7.66 3.11 -0.63
C LEU A 23 8.27 1.74 -0.94
N VAL A 24 8.13 1.26 -2.17
CA VAL A 24 8.73 -0.02 -2.62
C VAL A 24 10.25 0.04 -2.52
N LYS A 25 10.87 1.14 -2.96
CA LYS A 25 12.32 1.34 -2.82
C LYS A 25 12.76 1.33 -1.37
N GLY A 26 12.07 2.05 -0.48
CA GLY A 26 12.43 2.06 0.93
C GLY A 26 12.31 0.68 1.59
N VAL A 27 11.24 -0.08 1.27
CA VAL A 27 11.09 -1.46 1.79
C VAL A 27 12.21 -2.37 1.28
N ASN A 28 12.62 -2.23 0.03
CA ASN A 28 13.69 -3.02 -0.56
C ASN A 28 15.09 -2.63 -0.08
N HIS A 29 15.29 -1.35 0.29
CA HIS A 29 16.52 -0.87 0.93
C HIS A 29 16.62 -1.26 2.41
N GLY A 30 15.51 -1.66 3.03
CA GLY A 30 15.46 -2.03 4.44
C GLY A 30 15.19 -0.86 5.38
N ASP A 31 14.59 0.23 4.88
CA ASP A 31 14.18 1.36 5.71
C ASP A 31 13.15 0.90 6.74
N GLU A 32 13.47 1.04 8.03
CA GLU A 32 12.61 0.56 9.12
C GLU A 32 11.27 1.32 9.21
N TYR A 33 11.30 2.63 8.93
CA TYR A 33 10.13 3.51 9.09
C TYR A 33 9.91 4.36 7.86
N GLN A 34 8.68 4.36 7.35
CA GLN A 34 8.25 5.16 6.21
C GLN A 34 6.82 5.67 6.46
N THR A 35 6.51 6.85 5.92
CA THR A 35 5.19 7.49 6.10
C THR A 35 4.59 7.84 4.75
N LEU A 36 3.40 7.29 4.46
CA LEU A 36 2.59 7.70 3.32
C LEU A 36 1.73 8.92 3.71
N LEU A 37 2.19 10.12 3.36
CA LEU A 37 1.41 11.35 3.54
C LEU A 37 0.43 11.50 2.37
N GLY A 38 -0.85 11.18 2.61
CA GLY A 38 -1.90 11.29 1.59
C GLY A 38 -3.17 11.93 2.12
N VAL A 39 -3.77 12.84 1.33
CA VAL A 39 -5.05 13.48 1.66
C VAL A 39 -6.20 12.47 1.72
N THR A 40 -7.32 12.83 2.35
CA THR A 40 -8.53 11.99 2.34
C THR A 40 -9.06 11.82 0.91
N GLY A 41 -9.50 10.61 0.55
CA GLY A 41 -10.01 10.31 -0.80
C GLY A 41 -8.93 10.01 -1.85
N SER A 42 -7.64 10.15 -1.55
CA SER A 42 -6.54 9.87 -2.50
C SER A 42 -6.30 8.40 -2.83
N GLY A 43 -7.06 7.47 -2.25
CA GLY A 43 -6.90 6.04 -2.51
C GLY A 43 -5.74 5.36 -1.78
N LYS A 44 -5.41 5.78 -0.55
CA LYS A 44 -4.31 5.22 0.26
C LYS A 44 -4.32 3.68 0.36
N THR A 45 -5.49 3.05 0.48
CA THR A 45 -5.62 1.59 0.49
C THR A 45 -5.11 0.97 -0.81
N PHE A 46 -5.49 1.56 -1.95
CA PHE A 46 -5.05 1.07 -3.26
C PHE A 46 -3.55 1.29 -3.48
N THR A 47 -3.01 2.43 -3.03
CA THR A 47 -1.56 2.67 -2.99
C THR A 47 -0.84 1.56 -2.20
N MET A 48 -1.30 1.26 -0.97
CA MET A 48 -0.67 0.24 -0.13
C MET A 48 -0.82 -1.18 -0.70
N ALA A 49 -1.96 -1.50 -1.34
CA ALA A 49 -2.13 -2.77 -2.02
C ALA A 49 -1.07 -2.96 -3.13
N ASN A 50 -0.82 -1.92 -3.93
CA ASN A 50 0.22 -1.93 -4.97
C ASN A 50 1.63 -2.11 -4.39
N VAL A 51 1.92 -1.47 -3.25
CA VAL A 51 3.19 -1.68 -2.53
C VAL A 51 3.32 -3.14 -2.08
N ILE A 52 2.28 -3.72 -1.45
CA ILE A 52 2.28 -5.12 -0.97
C ILE A 52 2.48 -6.09 -2.14
N GLN A 53 1.78 -5.88 -3.27
CA GLN A 53 1.99 -6.64 -4.49
C GLN A 53 3.42 -6.50 -5.03
N ALA A 54 4.02 -5.32 -5.01
CA ALA A 54 5.36 -5.14 -5.55
C ALA A 54 6.45 -5.82 -4.68
N VAL A 55 6.31 -5.77 -3.35
CA VAL A 55 7.32 -6.29 -2.42
C VAL A 55 7.16 -7.79 -2.11
N GLN A 56 5.98 -8.37 -2.35
CA GLN A 56 5.68 -9.79 -2.13
C GLN A 56 5.97 -10.28 -0.70
N LYS A 57 5.65 -9.46 0.31
CA LYS A 57 5.87 -9.79 1.73
C LYS A 57 4.54 -9.98 2.47
N PRO A 58 4.39 -11.03 3.30
CA PRO A 58 3.29 -11.12 4.26
C PRO A 58 3.22 -9.85 5.10
N THR A 59 2.06 -9.21 5.15
CA THR A 59 1.89 -7.87 5.72
C THR A 59 0.78 -7.87 6.77
N LEU A 60 1.03 -7.21 7.91
CA LEU A 60 0.03 -6.97 8.96
C LEU A 60 -0.45 -5.52 8.84
N ILE A 61 -1.77 -5.33 8.66
CA ILE A 61 -2.39 -4.01 8.69
C ILE A 61 -3.07 -3.83 10.05
N MET A 62 -2.69 -2.79 10.78
CA MET A 62 -3.29 -2.43 12.07
C MET A 62 -4.19 -1.21 11.91
N SER A 63 -5.37 -1.27 12.51
CA SER A 63 -6.32 -0.16 12.54
C SER A 63 -6.69 0.18 13.97
N HIS A 64 -6.93 1.45 14.24
CA HIS A 64 -7.24 1.95 15.59
C HIS A 64 -8.66 1.61 16.06
N ASN A 65 -9.55 1.15 15.16
CA ASN A 65 -10.90 0.75 15.52
C ASN A 65 -11.42 -0.39 14.64
N LYS A 66 -12.47 -1.07 15.15
CA LYS A 66 -13.07 -2.25 14.50
C LYS A 66 -13.80 -1.91 13.20
N THR A 67 -14.41 -0.74 13.12
CA THR A 67 -15.16 -0.31 11.92
C THR A 67 -14.25 -0.16 10.73
N LEU A 68 -13.12 0.53 10.89
CA LEU A 68 -12.12 0.69 9.84
C LEU A 68 -11.39 -0.62 9.55
N ALA A 69 -11.12 -1.44 10.58
CA ALA A 69 -10.53 -2.76 10.37
C ALA A 69 -11.39 -3.66 9.47
N ALA A 70 -12.72 -3.53 9.54
CA ALA A 70 -13.63 -4.28 8.69
C ALA A 70 -13.78 -3.70 7.26
N GLN A 71 -13.42 -2.42 7.06
CA GLN A 71 -13.48 -1.77 5.75
C GLN A 71 -12.20 -1.95 4.92
N LEU A 72 -11.08 -2.21 5.57
CA LEU A 72 -9.77 -2.47 4.97
C LEU A 72 -9.68 -3.92 4.47
#